data_AF-A0ABD3PMX1-F1
#
_entry.id   AF-A0ABD3PMX1-F1
#
_cell.length_a   1.000
_cell.length_b   1.000
_cell.length_c   1.000
_cell.angle_alpha   90.00
_cell.angle_beta   90.00
_cell.angle_gamma   90.00
#
_symmetry.space_group_name_H-M   'P 1'
#
loop_
_entity.id
_entity.type
_entity.pdbx_description
1 polymer ?
#
loop_
_entity_poly.entity_id
_entity_poly.type
_entity_poly.pdbx_seq_one_letter_code
_entity_poly.pdbx_strand_id
1 'polypeptide(L)'
;MRHYIIWFFAKGERVRPQDTAETLEMKDGDVINCVVTSIAVITIIVKDQRGQELGFKMTRDSHMIRVMTVFARRIGTDLRALRFLADGVRIHPKDTPEGLDLEDRQVIDCVLEQRGGMFVVV
;
A
#
# COMPACT_ATOMS: atom_id res chain seq x y z
N MET A 1 9.77 3.97 -12.68
CA MET A 1 10.04 2.55 -12.36
C MET A 1 8.73 1.78 -12.39
N ARG A 2 8.63 0.75 -13.24
CA ARG A 2 7.53 -0.22 -13.23
C ARG A 2 7.92 -1.32 -12.23
N HIS A 3 7.00 -1.69 -11.35
CA HIS A 3 7.26 -2.74 -10.37
C HIS A 3 6.90 -4.08 -11.01
N TYR A 4 7.84 -5.01 -11.05
CA TYR A 4 7.64 -6.36 -11.59
C TYR A 4 7.89 -7.38 -10.51
N ILE A 5 7.11 -8.46 -10.50
CA ILE A 5 7.43 -9.68 -9.76
C ILE A 5 7.87 -10.72 -10.78
N ILE A 6 8.99 -11.39 -10.48
CA ILE A 6 9.54 -12.46 -11.30
C ILE A 6 9.31 -13.77 -10.55
N TRP A 7 8.58 -14.68 -11.18
CA TRP A 7 8.40 -16.04 -10.70
C TRP A 7 9.13 -17.01 -11.62
N PHE A 8 9.86 -17.94 -11.03
CA PHE A 8 10.49 -19.04 -11.75
C PHE A 8 9.62 -20.29 -11.61
N PHE A 9 9.47 -21.01 -12.71
CA PHE A 9 8.70 -22.25 -12.76
C PHE A 9 9.54 -23.36 -13.38
N ALA A 10 9.56 -24.52 -12.73
CA ALA A 10 10.16 -25.75 -13.26
C ALA A 10 9.03 -26.77 -13.45
N LYS A 11 8.86 -27.28 -14.67
CA LYS A 11 7.86 -28.33 -15.00
C LYS A 11 6.42 -27.99 -14.57
N GLY A 12 6.07 -26.70 -14.52
CA GLY A 12 4.75 -26.21 -14.12
C GLY A 12 4.62 -25.83 -12.65
N GLU A 13 5.58 -26.20 -11.80
CA GLU A 13 5.62 -25.87 -10.38
C GLU A 13 6.42 -24.59 -10.14
N ARG A 14 5.98 -23.74 -9.20
CA ARG A 14 6.69 -22.50 -8.85
C ARG A 14 7.89 -22.82 -7.97
N VAL A 15 9.08 -22.43 -8.41
CA VAL A 15 10.34 -22.55 -7.68
C VAL A 15 10.35 -21.58 -6.49
N ARG A 16 10.62 -22.12 -5.31
CA ARG A 16 10.75 -21.40 -4.04
C ARG A 16 12.22 -21.33 -3.62
N PRO A 17 12.59 -20.38 -2.73
CA PRO A 17 13.97 -20.22 -2.28
C PRO A 17 14.58 -21.47 -1.62
N GLN A 18 13.75 -22.32 -1.01
CA GLN A 18 14.17 -23.55 -0.35
C GLN A 18 14.27 -24.77 -1.27
N ASP A 19 13.81 -24.66 -2.52
CA ASP A 19 13.75 -25.80 -3.42
C ASP A 19 15.13 -26.10 -4.01
N THR A 20 15.43 -27.38 -4.19
CA THR A 20 16.61 -27.90 -4.86
C THR A 20 16.26 -28.54 -6.20
N ALA A 21 17.25 -28.77 -7.06
CA ALA A 21 17.05 -29.48 -8.33
C ALA A 21 16.46 -30.89 -8.14
N GLU A 22 16.82 -31.59 -7.04
CA GLU A 22 16.29 -32.90 -6.72
C GLU A 22 14.82 -32.83 -6.30
N THR A 23 14.46 -31.90 -5.41
CA THR A 23 13.07 -31.75 -4.93
C THR A 23 12.10 -31.28 -6.01
N LEU A 24 12.62 -30.66 -7.08
CA LEU A 24 11.87 -30.27 -8.27
C LEU A 24 11.96 -31.31 -9.41
N GLU A 25 12.63 -32.45 -9.14
CA GLU A 25 12.88 -33.54 -10.09
C GLU A 25 13.40 -33.05 -11.44
N MET A 26 14.33 -32.08 -11.39
CA MET A 26 14.97 -31.52 -12.57
C MET A 26 15.98 -32.52 -13.13
N LYS A 27 15.94 -32.73 -14.44
CA LYS A 27 16.87 -33.55 -15.21
C LYS A 27 17.73 -32.68 -16.12
N ASP A 28 18.81 -33.25 -16.62
CA ASP A 28 19.61 -32.61 -17.66
C ASP A 28 18.72 -32.27 -18.87
N GLY A 29 18.80 -31.02 -19.32
CA GLY A 29 17.95 -30.47 -20.39
C GLY A 29 16.60 -29.89 -19.94
N ASP A 30 16.21 -29.97 -18.66
CA ASP A 30 14.99 -29.31 -18.18
C ASP A 30 15.15 -27.79 -18.14
N VAL A 31 14.08 -27.08 -18.53
CA VAL A 31 14.06 -25.61 -18.63
C VAL A 31 13.32 -24.98 -17.45
N ILE A 32 13.84 -23.84 -16.96
CA ILE A 32 13.16 -22.99 -16.00
C ILE A 32 12.46 -21.87 -16.78
N ASN A 33 11.14 -21.84 -16.68
CA ASN A 33 10.33 -20.77 -17.24
C ASN A 33 10.35 -19.56 -16.30
N CYS A 34 10.48 -18.37 -16.88
CA CYS A 34 10.41 -17.10 -16.16
C CYS A 34 9.08 -16.42 -16.51
N VAL A 35 8.26 -16.15 -15.48
CA VAL A 35 7.01 -15.41 -15.61
C VAL A 35 7.19 -14.06 -14.96
N VAL A 36 7.20 -13.01 -15.78
CA VAL A 36 7.27 -11.61 -15.34
C VAL A 36 5.86 -11.05 -15.27
N THR A 37 5.45 -10.64 -14.08
CA THR A 37 4.13 -10.02 -13.86
C THR A 37 4.32 -8.55 -13.53
N SER A 38 3.56 -7.68 -14.19
CA SER A 38 3.52 -6.26 -13.85
C SER A 38 2.66 -6.07 -12.61
N ILE A 39 3.20 -5.44 -11.57
CA ILE A 39 2.42 -5.08 -10.39
C ILE A 39 1.63 -3.82 -10.72
N ALA A 40 0.32 -3.89 -10.57
CA ALA A 40 -0.54 -2.72 -10.71
C ALA A 40 -0.25 -1.73 -9.58
N VAL A 41 0.18 -0.53 -9.97
CA VAL A 41 0.46 0.58 -9.05
C VAL A 41 -0.51 1.72 -9.34
N ILE A 42 -0.93 2.38 -8.27
CA ILE A 42 -1.78 3.56 -8.33
C ILE A 42 -1.12 4.71 -7.58
N THR A 43 -1.55 5.91 -7.93
CA THR A 43 -1.21 7.14 -7.21
C THR A 43 -2.39 7.52 -6.34
N ILE A 44 -2.18 7.79 -5.05
CA ILE A 44 -3.20 8.28 -4.13
C ILE A 44 -2.79 9.66 -3.65
N ILE A 45 -3.71 10.62 -3.61
CA ILE A 45 -3.45 11.97 -3.16
C ILE A 45 -4.10 12.15 -1.80
N VAL A 46 -3.34 12.49 -0.77
CA VAL A 46 -3.90 12.83 0.54
C VAL A 46 -3.96 14.34 0.67
N LYS A 47 -5.12 14.88 1.04
CA LYS A 47 -5.37 16.30 1.22
C LYS A 47 -5.80 16.61 2.66
N ASP A 48 -5.20 17.62 3.29
CA ASP A 48 -5.70 18.14 4.57
C ASP A 48 -6.67 19.31 4.40
N GLN A 49 -7.37 19.64 5.48
CA GLN A 49 -8.27 20.81 5.58
C GLN A 49 -7.58 22.18 5.41
N ARG A 50 -6.23 22.23 5.42
CA ARG A 50 -5.43 23.44 5.20
C ARG A 50 -4.93 23.55 3.76
N GLY A 51 -5.30 22.61 2.88
CA GLY A 51 -4.89 22.55 1.49
C GLY A 51 -3.52 21.93 1.24
N GLN A 52 -2.89 21.29 2.22
CA GLN A 52 -1.69 20.50 2.00
C GLN A 52 -2.05 19.19 1.30
N GLU A 53 -1.43 18.95 0.16
CA GLU A 53 -1.64 17.75 -0.64
C GLU A 53 -0.32 16.99 -0.80
N LEU A 54 -0.38 15.66 -0.69
CA LEU A 54 0.77 14.79 -0.92
C LEU A 54 0.35 13.56 -1.73
N GLY A 55 1.00 13.38 -2.88
CA GLY A 55 0.83 12.21 -3.75
C GLY A 55 1.72 11.05 -3.32
N PHE A 56 1.13 9.86 -3.27
CA PHE A 56 1.77 8.60 -2.91
C PHE A 56 1.61 7.59 -4.02
N LYS A 57 2.71 7.00 -4.48
CA LYS A 57 2.65 5.86 -5.39
C LYS A 57 2.75 4.56 -4.58
N MET A 58 1.77 3.68 -4.72
CA MET A 58 1.73 2.40 -4.02
C MET A 58 1.11 1.28 -4.85
N THR A 59 1.34 0.03 -4.43
CA THR A 59 0.70 -1.15 -5.01
C THR A 59 -0.68 -1.35 -4.38
N ARG A 60 -1.59 -2.02 -5.10
CA ARG A 60 -2.99 -2.23 -4.65
C ARG A 60 -3.14 -3.13 -3.42
N ASP A 61 -2.14 -3.97 -3.14
CA ASP A 61 -2.08 -4.88 -1.99
C ASP A 61 -1.43 -4.27 -0.74
N SER A 62 -0.78 -3.11 -0.89
CA SER A 62 -0.07 -2.48 0.23
C SER A 62 -1.05 -1.86 1.23
N HIS A 63 -0.79 -2.03 2.53
CA HIS A 63 -1.58 -1.41 3.58
C HIS A 63 -1.49 0.12 3.62
N MET A 64 -2.61 0.78 3.91
CA MET A 64 -2.75 2.24 3.97
C MET A 64 -1.94 2.89 5.11
N ILE A 65 -1.55 2.14 6.15
CA ILE A 65 -0.74 2.66 7.27
C ILE A 65 0.53 3.41 6.83
N ARG A 66 1.16 2.99 5.72
CA ARG A 66 2.36 3.63 5.19
C ARG A 66 2.09 5.06 4.74
N VAL A 67 1.04 5.24 3.93
CA VAL A 67 0.59 6.54 3.43
C VAL A 67 0.20 7.44 4.60
N MET A 68 -0.62 6.92 5.52
CA MET A 68 -1.09 7.68 6.68
C MET A 68 0.06 8.14 7.59
N THR A 69 1.02 7.26 7.88
CA THR A 69 2.17 7.57 8.74
C THR A 69 3.08 8.63 8.11
N VAL A 70 3.34 8.52 6.81
CA VAL A 70 4.18 9.49 6.10
C VAL A 70 3.49 10.86 6.03
N PHE A 71 2.18 10.88 5.77
CA PHE A 71 1.42 12.12 5.77
C PHE A 71 1.38 12.79 7.15
N ALA A 72 1.10 12.02 8.20
CA ALA A 72 1.10 12.50 9.58
C ALA A 72 2.44 13.16 9.97
N ARG A 73 3.55 12.50 9.63
CA ARG A 73 4.90 13.06 9.82
C ARG A 73 5.13 14.34 9.01
N ARG A 74 4.62 14.40 7.78
CA ARG A 74 4.76 15.58 6.90
C ARG A 74 4.10 16.82 7.48
N ILE A 75 2.92 16.65 8.08
CA ILE A 75 2.17 17.76 8.70
C ILE A 75 2.49 17.95 10.19
N GLY A 76 3.45 17.19 10.73
CA GLY A 76 3.90 17.30 12.13
C GLY A 76 2.83 16.92 13.16
N THR A 77 1.91 16.01 12.81
CA THR A 77 0.79 15.61 13.69
C THR A 77 0.86 14.11 14.02
N ASP A 78 0.38 13.72 15.20
CA ASP A 78 0.27 12.31 15.57
C ASP A 78 -0.78 11.60 14.71
N LEU A 79 -0.47 10.38 14.24
CA LEU A 79 -1.37 9.58 13.42
C LEU A 79 -2.74 9.35 14.09
N ARG A 80 -2.78 9.24 15.43
CA ARG A 80 -4.01 9.02 16.20
C ARG A 80 -4.88 10.28 16.31
N ALA A 81 -4.35 11.45 15.96
CA ALA A 81 -5.10 12.69 15.90
C ALA A 81 -5.64 12.96 14.48
N LEU A 82 -5.47 12.02 13.54
CA LEU A 82 -5.90 12.16 12.16
C LEU A 82 -6.92 11.08 11.80
N ARG A 83 -7.89 11.46 10.97
CA ARG A 83 -8.85 10.56 10.34
C ARG A 83 -8.75 10.72 8.84
N PHE A 84 -8.58 9.60 8.16
CA PHE A 84 -8.47 9.51 6.70
C PHE A 84 -9.79 8.98 6.15
N LEU A 85 -10.30 9.64 5.12
CA LEU A 85 -11.60 9.38 4.52
C LEU A 85 -11.46 9.22 3.01
N ALA A 86 -11.98 8.13 2.45
CA ALA A 86 -12.23 7.99 1.02
C ALA A 86 -13.74 8.05 0.81
N ASP A 87 -14.22 9.00 0.02
CA ASP A 87 -15.66 9.20 -0.27
C ASP A 87 -16.53 9.24 1.01
N GLY A 88 -15.98 9.85 2.06
CA GLY A 88 -16.63 9.95 3.38
C GLY A 88 -16.53 8.70 4.26
N VAL A 89 -15.99 7.59 3.76
CA VAL A 89 -15.78 6.34 4.51
C VAL A 89 -14.42 6.33 5.18
N ARG A 90 -14.38 5.93 6.47
CA ARG A 90 -13.14 5.88 7.25
C ARG A 90 -12.22 4.78 6.75
N ILE A 91 -10.97 5.16 6.50
CA ILE A 91 -9.88 4.24 6.15
C ILE A 91 -9.16 3.78 7.42
N HIS A 92 -9.01 2.47 7.56
CA HIS A 92 -8.23 1.83 8.62
C HIS A 92 -6.79 1.53 8.17
N PRO A 93 -5.82 1.45 9.10
CA PRO A 93 -4.41 1.23 8.77
C PRO A 93 -4.12 -0.09 8.01
N LYS A 94 -4.97 -1.11 8.19
CA LYS A 94 -4.84 -2.43 7.55
C LYS A 94 -5.55 -2.51 6.21
N ASP A 95 -6.36 -1.52 5.87
CA ASP A 95 -7.05 -1.52 4.59
C ASP A 95 -6.02 -1.41 3.46
N THR A 96 -6.43 -1.87 2.29
CA THR A 96 -5.63 -1.80 1.06
C THR A 96 -6.41 -0.98 0.04
N PRO A 97 -5.73 -0.35 -0.94
CA PRO A 97 -6.42 0.34 -2.01
C PRO A 97 -7.40 -0.56 -2.78
N GLU A 98 -7.07 -1.84 -2.96
CA GLU A 98 -7.99 -2.80 -3.56
C GLU A 98 -9.25 -3.04 -2.70
N GLY A 99 -9.10 -3.22 -1.39
CA GLY A 99 -10.24 -3.45 -0.50
C GLY A 99 -11.14 -2.23 -0.31
N LEU A 100 -10.65 -1.04 -0.66
CA LEU A 100 -11.37 0.23 -0.62
C LEU A 100 -11.84 0.69 -2.02
N ASP A 101 -11.61 -0.12 -3.06
CA ASP A 101 -11.91 0.20 -4.46
C ASP A 101 -11.28 1.53 -4.93
N LEU A 102 -10.05 1.83 -4.50
CA LEU A 102 -9.41 3.10 -4.83
C LEU A 102 -8.87 3.14 -6.27
N GLU A 103 -9.13 4.26 -6.95
CA GLU A 103 -8.68 4.52 -8.32
C GLU A 103 -7.34 5.27 -8.40
N ASP A 104 -6.73 5.28 -9.59
CA ASP A 104 -5.50 6.07 -9.82
C ASP A 104 -5.82 7.57 -9.73
N ARG A 105 -5.03 8.26 -8.91
CA ARG A 105 -5.13 9.68 -8.55
C ARG A 105 -6.36 10.06 -7.73
N GLN A 106 -6.99 9.09 -7.06
CA GLN A 106 -8.06 9.41 -6.12
C GLN A 106 -7.55 10.25 -4.95
N VAL A 107 -8.40 11.18 -4.52
CA VAL A 107 -8.14 12.08 -3.39
C VAL A 107 -8.75 11.48 -2.12
N ILE A 108 -7.94 11.40 -1.07
CA ILE A 108 -8.34 11.00 0.28
C ILE A 108 -8.27 12.24 1.17
N ASP A 109 -9.35 12.48 1.89
CA ASP A 109 -9.42 13.59 2.84
C ASP A 109 -8.81 13.20 4.18
N CYS A 110 -8.00 14.09 4.73
CA CYS A 110 -7.40 13.96 6.06
C CYS A 110 -7.93 15.08 6.96
N VAL A 111 -8.64 14.70 8.02
CA VAL A 111 -9.22 15.62 9.01
C VAL A 111 -8.58 15.42 10.37
N LEU A 112 -8.42 16.50 11.13
CA LEU A 112 -8.02 16.41 12.53
C LEU A 112 -9.17 15.81 13.34
N GLU A 113 -8.90 14.76 14.10
CA GLU A 113 -9.85 14.20 15.05
C GLU A 113 -9.94 15.17 16.24
N GLN A 114 -11.00 15.98 16.27
CA GLN A 114 -11.26 16.92 17.36
C GLN A 114 -11.48 16.14 18.66
N ARG A 115 -10.45 16.09 19.51
CA ARG A 115 -10.61 15.77 20.93
C ARG A 115 -10.98 17.08 21.62
N GLY A 116 -12.23 17.17 22.09
CA GLY A 116 -12.75 18.36 22.78
C GLY A 116 -11.79 18.84 23.86
N GLY A 117 -11.44 20.13 23.82
CA GLY A 117 -10.54 20.75 24.78
C GLY A 117 -11.19 20.84 26.15
N MET A 118 -10.49 20.37 27.19
CA MET A 118 -10.78 20.73 28.56
C MET A 118 -10.22 22.14 28.78
N PHE A 119 -11.06 23.15 28.59
CA PHE A 119 -10.79 24.51 29.05
C PHE A 119 -10.85 24.49 30.58
N VAL A 120 -9.70 24.48 31.25
CA VAL A 120 -9.62 24.88 32.66
C VAL A 120 -9.38 26.39 32.66
N VAL A 121 -10.43 27.14 32.96
CA VAL A 121 -10.27 28.55 33.36
C VAL A 121 -9.87 28.49 34.83
N VAL A 122 -8.65 28.94 35.14
CA VAL A 122 -8.21 29.27 36.51
C VAL A 122 -8.30 30.77 36.69
#